data_AF-A0A497ECZ6-F1
#
_entry.id   AF-A0A497ECZ6-F1
#
_cell.length_a   1.000
_cell.length_b   1.000
_cell.length_c   1.000
_cell.angle_alpha   90.00
_cell.angle_beta   90.00
_cell.angle_gamma   90.00
#
_symmetry.space_group_name_H-M   'P 1'
#
loop_
_entity.id
_entity.type
_entity.pdbx_description
1 polymer ?
#
loop_
_entity_poly.entity_id
_entity_poly.type
_entity_poly.pdbx_seq_one_letter_code
_entity_poly.pdbx_strand_id
1 'polypeptide(L)'
;MLGDNFGKWIIAMATVFFAPLCIAAEPSPEQVLRPHETRDPGSVYVAPEARRTEAAKTWQHERHISVQVNVDGNGGNIIGDAANEPSIAVTPVDRTKIAIGWRQFNTITSNFRQAGRGYSTDGGRTWTFPGVLEPGVFRSDPVLAVASP
;
A
#
# COMPACT_ATOMS: atom_id res chain seq x y z
N MET A 1 52.37 28.02 78.00
CA MET A 1 51.20 28.31 78.86
C MET A 1 50.27 29.24 78.10
N LEU A 2 48.95 29.01 78.19
CA LEU A 2 47.86 29.44 77.29
C LEU A 2 47.85 28.70 75.94
N GLY A 3 46.82 27.97 75.53
CA GLY A 3 45.52 27.69 76.15
C GLY A 3 44.74 26.68 75.29
N ASP A 4 43.94 25.89 75.99
CA ASP A 4 42.96 24.90 75.55
C ASP A 4 42.10 25.35 74.35
N ASN A 5 41.70 24.43 73.46
CA ASN A 5 40.45 23.67 73.65
C ASN A 5 40.03 22.83 72.43
N PHE A 6 39.49 21.67 72.77
CA PHE A 6 38.75 20.74 71.94
C PHE A 6 37.66 21.42 71.07
N GLY A 7 37.71 21.18 69.76
CA GLY A 7 36.62 21.44 68.82
C GLY A 7 36.26 20.17 68.07
N LYS A 8 35.18 19.51 68.49
CA LYS A 8 34.57 18.35 67.83
C LYS A 8 34.18 18.71 66.39
N TRP A 9 34.66 17.96 65.40
CA TRP A 9 34.03 17.91 64.09
C TRP A 9 33.51 16.50 63.86
N ILE A 10 32.21 16.34 64.12
CA ILE A 10 31.42 15.17 63.75
C ILE A 10 31.34 15.18 62.23
N ILE A 11 31.96 14.19 61.56
CA ILE A 11 31.71 13.95 60.14
C ILE A 11 30.34 13.27 60.06
N ALA A 12 29.28 14.06 59.86
CA ALA A 12 28.02 13.51 59.41
C ALA A 12 28.15 13.26 57.90
N MET A 13 28.33 12.00 57.50
CA MET A 13 28.14 11.61 56.10
C MET A 13 26.65 11.75 55.76
N ALA A 14 26.28 12.83 55.08
CA ALA A 14 24.99 12.93 54.43
C ALA A 14 25.01 12.02 53.19
N THR A 15 24.40 10.84 53.31
CA THR A 15 24.13 9.98 52.16
C THR A 15 23.09 10.66 51.28
N VAL A 16 23.50 11.24 50.16
CA VAL A 16 22.59 11.74 49.14
C VAL A 16 22.01 10.54 48.41
N PHE A 17 20.74 10.20 48.69
CA PHE A 17 20.00 9.26 47.86
C PHE A 17 19.63 9.97 46.55
N PHE A 18 20.31 9.63 45.46
CA PHE A 18 19.81 9.88 44.11
C PHE A 18 18.65 8.91 43.86
N ALA A 19 17.42 9.35 44.12
CA ALA A 19 16.26 8.70 43.51
C ALA A 19 16.35 8.97 41.99
N PRO A 20 16.27 7.96 41.13
CA PRO A 20 16.16 8.22 39.71
C PRO A 20 14.83 8.95 39.50
N LEU A 21 14.88 10.19 39.02
CA LEU A 21 13.72 10.77 38.36
C LEU A 21 13.45 9.86 37.16
N CYS A 22 12.42 9.03 37.26
CA CYS A 22 11.77 8.51 36.07
C CYS A 22 11.18 9.71 35.33
N ILE A 23 11.96 10.33 34.44
CA ILE A 23 11.40 11.11 33.35
C ILE A 23 10.66 10.09 32.50
N ALA A 24 9.35 9.98 32.70
CA ALA A 24 8.50 9.45 31.66
C ALA A 24 8.70 10.38 30.46
N ALA A 25 9.32 9.88 29.40
CA ALA A 25 9.37 10.60 28.15
C ALA A 25 7.93 10.99 27.79
N GLU A 26 7.68 12.28 27.59
CA GLU A 26 6.40 12.72 27.06
C GLU A 26 6.15 11.95 25.75
N PRO A 27 4.95 11.36 25.56
CA PRO A 27 4.66 10.69 24.31
C PRO A 27 4.91 11.68 23.17
N SER A 28 5.67 11.24 22.17
CA SER A 28 5.88 11.97 20.92
C SER A 28 4.57 12.61 20.49
N PRO A 29 4.55 13.90 20.08
CA PRO A 29 3.34 14.53 19.60
C PRO A 29 2.70 13.59 18.59
N GLU A 30 1.45 13.23 18.88
CA GLU A 30 0.60 12.36 18.08
C GLU A 30 0.84 12.70 16.61
N GLN A 31 1.42 11.76 15.85
CA GLN A 31 1.60 11.97 14.43
C GLN A 31 0.22 12.28 13.89
N VAL A 32 -0.01 13.53 13.50
CA VAL A 32 -1.28 13.95 12.89
C VAL A 32 -1.58 12.91 11.82
N LEU A 33 -2.65 12.14 12.00
CA LEU A 33 -3.06 11.06 11.10
C LEU A 33 -3.40 11.68 9.75
N ARG A 34 -2.38 11.90 8.93
CA ARG A 34 -2.53 12.28 7.55
C ARG A 34 -2.77 11.00 6.76
N PRO A 35 -3.60 11.06 5.70
CA PRO A 35 -3.63 9.98 4.73
C PRO A 35 -2.18 9.66 4.33
N HIS A 36 -1.78 8.38 4.43
CA HIS A 36 -0.48 7.93 3.95
C HIS A 36 -0.33 8.12 2.44
N GLU A 37 -1.46 8.34 1.76
CA GLU A 37 -1.55 8.59 0.34
C GLU A 37 -1.70 10.08 0.07
N THR A 38 -0.69 10.65 -0.58
CA THR A 38 -0.72 12.04 -1.06
C THR A 38 -0.37 12.06 -2.53
N ARG A 39 -1.02 12.95 -3.29
CA ARG A 39 -0.69 13.13 -4.69
C ARG A 39 0.66 13.83 -4.80
N ASP A 40 1.58 13.21 -5.52
CA ASP A 40 2.85 13.83 -5.89
C ASP A 40 2.65 14.75 -7.12
N PRO A 41 3.12 16.01 -7.07
CA PRO A 41 3.14 16.89 -8.23
C PRO A 41 3.84 16.30 -9.46
N GLY A 42 4.79 15.37 -9.27
CA GLY A 42 5.50 14.64 -10.34
C GLY A 42 4.74 13.45 -10.94
N SER A 43 3.47 13.25 -10.58
CA SER A 43 2.64 12.17 -11.14
C SER A 43 2.45 12.32 -12.66
N VAL A 44 2.82 11.28 -13.42
CA VAL A 44 2.67 11.26 -14.89
C VAL A 44 1.61 10.24 -15.26
N TYR A 45 0.58 10.70 -15.97
CA TYR A 45 -0.36 9.79 -16.63
C TYR A 45 0.29 9.19 -17.88
N VAL A 46 0.23 7.86 -18.02
CA VAL A 46 0.72 7.14 -19.20
C VAL A 46 -0.48 6.65 -20.01
N ALA A 47 -0.66 7.24 -21.19
CA ALA A 47 -1.71 6.86 -22.13
C ALA A 47 -1.55 5.41 -22.60
N PRO A 48 -2.63 4.66 -22.84
CA PRO A 48 -2.57 3.25 -23.25
C PRO A 48 -1.65 2.98 -24.45
N GLU A 49 -1.71 3.82 -25.47
CA GLU A 49 -0.92 3.74 -26.71
C GLU A 49 0.59 3.94 -26.51
N ALA A 50 0.99 4.57 -25.40
CA ALA A 50 2.39 4.79 -25.07
C ALA A 50 3.00 3.63 -24.28
N ARG A 51 2.19 2.64 -23.88
CA ARG A 51 2.65 1.52 -23.05
C ARG A 51 3.36 0.50 -23.92
N ARG A 52 4.50 0.01 -23.43
CA ARG A 52 5.19 -1.12 -24.02
C ARG A 52 4.53 -2.41 -23.55
N THR A 53 4.38 -3.39 -24.45
CA THR A 53 3.72 -4.65 -24.14
C THR A 53 4.51 -5.85 -24.61
N GLU A 54 4.28 -6.99 -23.97
CA GLU A 54 4.84 -8.30 -24.32
C GLU A 54 3.78 -9.40 -24.13
N ALA A 55 4.12 -10.64 -24.47
CA ALA A 55 3.23 -11.76 -24.22
C ALA A 55 2.90 -11.87 -22.72
N ALA A 56 1.62 -12.00 -22.38
CA ALA A 56 1.20 -12.24 -21.00
C ALA A 56 1.73 -13.58 -20.49
N LYS A 57 2.07 -13.63 -19.20
CA LYS A 57 2.57 -14.85 -18.57
C LYS A 57 1.40 -15.71 -18.10
N THR A 58 1.53 -17.01 -18.32
CA THR A 58 0.65 -18.03 -17.77
C THR A 58 1.50 -19.04 -17.01
N TRP A 59 1.10 -19.38 -15.80
CA TRP A 59 1.80 -20.36 -14.97
C TRP A 59 0.86 -21.51 -14.65
N GLN A 60 1.31 -22.75 -14.88
CA GLN A 60 0.54 -23.93 -14.52
C GLN A 60 1.17 -24.63 -13.32
N HIS A 61 0.34 -24.98 -12.35
CA HIS A 61 0.71 -25.83 -11.22
C HIS A 61 -0.35 -26.92 -11.05
N GLU A 62 0.02 -28.16 -11.35
CA GLU A 62 -0.89 -29.30 -11.42
C GLU A 62 -2.13 -28.99 -12.30
N ARG A 63 -3.32 -28.98 -11.70
CA ARG A 63 -4.61 -28.67 -12.31
C ARG A 63 -4.98 -27.19 -12.31
N HIS A 64 -4.14 -26.32 -11.74
CA HIS A 64 -4.41 -24.89 -11.61
C HIS A 64 -3.58 -24.10 -12.62
N ILE A 65 -4.20 -23.08 -13.21
CA ILE A 65 -3.57 -22.16 -14.15
C ILE A 65 -3.71 -20.75 -13.57
N SER A 66 -2.59 -20.06 -13.43
CA SER A 66 -2.53 -18.63 -13.11
C SER A 66 -2.48 -17.85 -14.41
N VAL A 67 -3.43 -16.92 -14.57
CA VAL A 67 -3.58 -16.07 -15.75
C VAL A 67 -3.37 -14.63 -15.32
N GLN A 68 -2.59 -13.89 -16.10
CA GLN A 68 -2.40 -12.46 -15.87
C GLN A 68 -3.68 -11.67 -16.19
N VAL A 69 -4.07 -10.79 -15.26
CA VAL A 69 -5.34 -10.04 -15.32
C VAL A 69 -5.17 -8.64 -15.88
N ASN A 70 -4.14 -7.91 -15.42
CA ASN A 70 -3.82 -6.58 -15.93
C ASN A 70 -3.07 -6.73 -17.27
N VAL A 71 -3.79 -6.50 -18.36
CA VAL A 71 -3.36 -6.74 -19.74
C VAL A 71 -3.73 -5.58 -20.66
N ASP A 72 -3.05 -5.45 -21.79
CA ASP A 72 -3.40 -4.48 -22.83
C ASP A 72 -4.66 -4.89 -23.62
N GLY A 73 -5.02 -4.10 -24.64
CA GLY A 73 -6.18 -4.39 -25.49
C GLY A 73 -6.07 -5.68 -26.32
N ASN A 74 -4.88 -6.27 -26.43
CA ASN A 74 -4.61 -7.53 -27.11
C ASN A 74 -4.37 -8.69 -26.12
N GLY A 75 -4.55 -8.47 -24.82
CA GLY A 75 -4.28 -9.47 -23.78
C GLY A 75 -2.80 -9.64 -23.42
N GLY A 76 -1.93 -8.74 -23.85
CA GLY A 76 -0.50 -8.74 -23.54
C GLY A 76 -0.17 -8.14 -22.16
N ASN A 77 0.96 -8.56 -21.59
CA ASN A 77 1.51 -7.93 -20.39
C ASN A 77 1.88 -6.47 -20.66
N ILE A 78 1.55 -5.57 -19.73
CA ILE A 78 1.93 -4.16 -19.79
C ILE A 78 3.27 -3.99 -19.06
N ILE A 79 4.35 -3.75 -19.81
CA ILE A 79 5.69 -3.66 -19.26
C ILE A 79 5.83 -2.43 -18.36
N GLY A 80 6.35 -2.65 -17.16
CA GLY A 80 6.61 -1.58 -16.18
C GLY A 80 5.38 -1.18 -15.39
N ASP A 81 4.21 -1.77 -15.62
CA ASP A 81 3.04 -1.52 -14.78
C ASP A 81 3.23 -2.11 -13.37
N ALA A 82 2.95 -1.31 -12.35
CA ALA A 82 3.12 -1.66 -10.94
C ALA A 82 1.78 -1.95 -10.24
N ALA A 83 0.76 -2.37 -11.01
CA ALA A 83 -0.56 -2.67 -10.50
C ALA A 83 -0.56 -3.66 -9.32
N ASN A 84 -1.29 -3.33 -8.24
CA ASN A 84 -1.28 -4.11 -7.01
C ASN A 84 -2.59 -4.00 -6.21
N GLU A 85 -2.67 -4.72 -5.08
CA GLU A 85 -3.80 -4.76 -4.14
C GLU A 85 -5.17 -5.05 -4.80
N PRO A 86 -5.33 -6.23 -5.43
CA PRO A 86 -6.57 -6.55 -6.13
C PRO A 86 -7.72 -6.92 -5.18
N SER A 87 -8.94 -6.61 -5.59
CA SER A 87 -10.20 -7.17 -5.08
C SER A 87 -10.89 -7.95 -6.21
N ILE A 88 -11.60 -9.04 -5.89
CA ILE A 88 -12.25 -9.92 -6.87
C ILE A 88 -13.73 -10.14 -6.53
N ALA A 89 -14.57 -10.16 -7.55
CA ALA A 89 -15.99 -10.47 -7.46
C ALA A 89 -16.37 -11.52 -8.53
N VAL A 90 -17.05 -12.58 -8.11
CA VAL A 90 -17.53 -13.66 -8.99
C VAL A 90 -19.04 -13.78 -8.82
N THR A 91 -19.81 -13.72 -9.91
CA THR A 91 -21.26 -13.81 -9.78
C THR A 91 -21.73 -15.24 -9.48
N PRO A 92 -22.71 -15.42 -8.56
CA PRO A 92 -23.26 -16.75 -8.27
C PRO A 92 -24.18 -17.27 -9.38
N VAL A 93 -24.72 -16.38 -10.23
CA VAL A 93 -25.66 -16.73 -11.31
C VAL A 93 -24.92 -17.36 -12.50
N ASP A 94 -23.75 -16.82 -12.84
CA ASP A 94 -22.93 -17.24 -13.97
C ASP A 94 -21.45 -17.12 -13.62
N ARG A 95 -20.86 -18.21 -13.10
CA ARG A 95 -19.47 -18.21 -12.62
C ARG A 95 -18.42 -17.98 -13.72
N THR A 96 -18.82 -17.88 -14.98
CA THR A 96 -17.92 -17.45 -16.06
C THR A 96 -17.62 -15.95 -16.00
N LYS A 97 -18.48 -15.17 -15.35
CA LYS A 97 -18.34 -13.72 -15.21
C LYS A 97 -17.63 -13.36 -13.92
N ILE A 98 -16.48 -12.70 -14.07
CA ILE A 98 -15.59 -12.31 -12.98
C ILE A 98 -15.18 -10.86 -13.20
N ALA A 99 -15.14 -10.06 -12.14
CA ALA A 99 -14.56 -8.73 -12.13
C ALA A 99 -13.42 -8.67 -11.12
N ILE A 100 -12.35 -7.95 -11.46
CA ILE A 100 -11.24 -7.64 -10.55
C ILE A 100 -10.99 -6.14 -10.59
N GLY A 101 -10.82 -5.53 -9.43
CA GLY A 101 -10.42 -4.13 -9.23
C GLY A 101 -9.05 -4.08 -8.57
N TRP A 102 -8.25 -3.06 -8.83
CA TRP A 102 -6.90 -2.94 -8.28
C TRP A 102 -6.39 -1.50 -8.29
N ARG A 103 -5.23 -1.29 -7.68
CA ARG A 103 -4.47 -0.02 -7.73
C ARG A 103 -3.65 0.05 -8.99
N GLN A 104 -3.95 0.99 -9.87
CA GLN A 104 -3.30 1.17 -11.15
C GLN A 104 -2.21 2.24 -11.10
N PHE A 105 -1.02 1.94 -11.63
CA PHE A 105 0.13 2.87 -11.66
C PHE A 105 0.64 3.17 -13.07
N ASN A 106 0.43 2.27 -14.04
CA ASN A 106 0.95 2.31 -15.41
C ASN A 106 2.49 2.27 -15.55
N THR A 107 3.25 2.72 -14.55
CA THR A 107 4.72 2.67 -14.51
C THR A 107 5.24 2.53 -13.07
N ILE A 108 6.33 1.78 -12.87
CA ILE A 108 7.08 1.67 -11.61
C ILE A 108 7.74 2.99 -11.19
N THR A 109 7.90 3.95 -12.10
CA THR A 109 8.57 5.23 -11.82
C THR A 109 7.62 6.32 -11.34
N SER A 110 6.32 6.04 -11.20
CA SER A 110 5.32 6.98 -10.73
C SER A 110 4.55 6.40 -9.55
N ASN A 111 4.19 7.25 -8.61
CA ASN A 111 3.27 6.93 -7.52
C ASN A 111 1.82 7.35 -7.83
N PHE A 112 1.51 7.76 -9.08
CA PHE A 112 0.17 8.16 -9.45
C PHE A 112 -0.76 6.96 -9.47
N ARG A 113 -1.73 6.94 -8.55
CA ARG A 113 -2.61 5.80 -8.36
C ARG A 113 -3.99 6.12 -8.88
N GLN A 114 -4.52 5.20 -9.66
CA GLN A 114 -5.86 5.25 -10.22
C GLN A 114 -6.58 3.94 -9.95
N ALA A 115 -7.89 3.92 -10.08
CA ALA A 115 -8.69 2.73 -9.83
C ALA A 115 -8.74 1.90 -11.12
N GLY A 116 -7.94 0.83 -11.16
CA GLY A 116 -7.92 -0.16 -12.23
C GLY A 116 -9.09 -1.13 -12.12
N ARG A 117 -9.51 -1.68 -13.27
CA ARG A 117 -10.57 -2.70 -13.33
C ARG A 117 -10.36 -3.60 -14.53
N GLY A 118 -10.81 -4.84 -14.41
CA GLY A 118 -10.81 -5.80 -15.48
C GLY A 118 -11.93 -6.80 -15.28
N TYR A 119 -12.36 -7.42 -16.37
CA TYR A 119 -13.39 -8.45 -16.30
C TYR A 119 -13.10 -9.61 -17.24
N SER A 120 -13.69 -10.75 -16.92
CA SER A 120 -13.69 -11.96 -17.71
C SER A 120 -15.13 -12.45 -17.88
N THR A 121 -15.40 -13.08 -19.02
CA THR A 121 -16.69 -13.72 -19.33
C THR A 121 -16.51 -15.20 -19.72
N ASP A 122 -15.33 -15.77 -19.45
CA ASP A 122 -14.98 -17.15 -19.80
C ASP A 122 -14.37 -17.92 -18.62
N GLY A 123 -14.66 -17.48 -17.40
CA GLY A 123 -14.20 -18.09 -16.15
C GLY A 123 -12.73 -17.78 -15.84
N GLY A 124 -12.23 -16.62 -16.27
CA GLY A 124 -10.88 -16.14 -15.98
C GLY A 124 -9.80 -16.66 -16.93
N ARG A 125 -10.18 -17.20 -18.10
CA ARG A 125 -9.23 -17.67 -19.13
C ARG A 125 -8.68 -16.51 -19.96
N THR A 126 -9.53 -15.52 -20.24
CA THR A 126 -9.14 -14.25 -20.85
C THR A 126 -9.67 -13.08 -20.04
N TRP A 127 -8.98 -11.94 -20.15
CA TRP A 127 -9.27 -10.73 -19.39
C TRP A 127 -9.34 -9.52 -20.31
N THR A 128 -10.32 -8.66 -20.05
CA THR A 128 -10.46 -7.36 -20.71
C THR A 128 -10.14 -6.24 -19.72
N PHE A 129 -9.21 -5.36 -20.07
CA PHE A 129 -8.95 -4.11 -19.34
C PHE A 129 -9.57 -2.92 -20.09
N PRO A 130 -10.79 -2.46 -19.70
CA PRO A 130 -11.45 -1.34 -20.36
C PRO A 130 -10.88 0.05 -19.97
N GLY A 131 -9.76 0.09 -19.26
CA GLY A 131 -9.19 1.30 -18.68
C GLY A 131 -9.67 1.58 -17.25
N VAL A 132 -9.00 2.55 -16.62
CA VAL A 132 -9.23 3.00 -15.24
C VAL A 132 -10.58 3.71 -15.07
N LEU A 133 -11.13 3.65 -13.85
CA LEU A 133 -12.25 4.46 -13.43
C LEU A 133 -11.80 5.92 -13.29
N GLU A 134 -12.57 6.84 -13.85
CA GLU A 134 -12.33 8.30 -13.78
C GLU A 134 -10.86 8.69 -14.02
N PRO A 135 -10.36 8.60 -15.28
CA PRO A 135 -8.97 8.87 -15.59
C PRO A 135 -8.49 10.24 -15.07
N GLY A 136 -7.30 10.26 -14.44
CA GLY A 136 -6.71 11.47 -13.86
C GLY A 136 -7.20 11.79 -12.45
N VAL A 137 -8.17 11.06 -11.90
CA VAL A 137 -8.64 11.24 -10.53
C VAL A 137 -7.84 10.33 -9.58
N PHE A 138 -7.34 10.90 -8.48
CA PHE A 138 -6.59 10.17 -7.46
C PHE A 138 -7.55 9.38 -6.54
N ARG A 139 -7.86 8.15 -6.94
CA ARG A 139 -8.62 7.14 -6.19
C ARG A 139 -8.06 5.79 -6.57
N SER A 140 -7.58 4.97 -5.62
CA SER A 140 -6.80 3.77 -5.96
C SER A 140 -7.48 2.44 -5.70
N ASP A 141 -8.44 2.39 -4.79
CA ASP A 141 -8.86 1.11 -4.18
C ASP A 141 -10.33 0.81 -4.49
N PRO A 142 -10.65 0.39 -5.73
CA PRO A 142 -12.00 0.02 -6.08
C PRO A 142 -12.43 -1.22 -5.30
N VAL A 143 -13.55 -1.08 -4.59
CA VAL A 143 -14.25 -2.19 -3.93
C VAL A 143 -15.31 -2.71 -4.87
N LEU A 144 -15.29 -4.02 -5.12
CA LEU A 144 -16.24 -4.67 -6.01
C LEU A 144 -17.39 -5.31 -5.24
N ALA A 145 -18.58 -5.25 -5.83
CA ALA A 145 -19.75 -6.01 -5.42
C ALA A 145 -20.37 -6.70 -6.64
N VAL A 146 -21.01 -7.83 -6.40
CA VAL A 146 -21.87 -8.47 -7.39
C VAL A 146 -23.30 -8.00 -7.14
N ALA A 147 -23.99 -7.54 -8.18
CA ALA A 147 -25.41 -7.30 -8.07
C ALA A 147 -26.16 -8.63 -7.87
N SER A 148 -27.00 -8.69 -6.84
CA SER A 148 -28.01 -9.75 -6.74
C SER A 148 -28.98 -9.64 -7.93
N PRO A 149 -29.50 -10.77 -8.43
CA PRO A 149 -30.50 -10.78 -9.49
C PRO A 149 -31.77 -10.02 -9.11
#